data_AF-A0A2H0V6S6-F1
#
_entry.id   AF-A0A2H0V6S6-F1
#
_cell.length_a   1.000
_cell.length_b   1.000
_cell.length_c   1.000
_cell.angle_alpha   90.00
_cell.angle_beta   90.00
_cell.angle_gamma   90.00
#
_symmetry.space_group_name_H-M   'P 1'
#
loop_
_entity.id
_entity.type
_entity.pdbx_description
1 polymer ?
#
loop_
_entity_poly.entity_id
_entity_poly.type
_entity_poly.pdbx_seq_one_letter_code
_entity_poly.pdbx_strand_id
1 'polypeptide(L)'
;MFKVGFWGMWAGILTEVLAILNNQNLPDAQKALFHADPAINIFIGLGYYIPLALAWYFLFKKYDYKVKDVFLISGFSGFLLEQHGAVFFSFNPALWVYAFFVHASIIAIPFVILKDELTAYDKQKSGFKKYFLGFVIPALVASLSVWLWMSIFGFQANS
;
A
#
# COMPACT_ATOMS: atom_id res chain seq x y z
N MET A 1 -0.16 11.77 15.03
CA MET A 1 -1.23 11.26 14.14
C MET A 1 -1.21 11.96 12.78
N PHE A 2 -1.30 13.29 12.72
CA PHE A 2 -1.38 14.05 11.45
C PHE A 2 -0.20 13.80 10.49
N LYS A 3 1.04 13.74 10.99
CA LYS A 3 2.23 13.58 10.15
C LYS A 3 2.38 12.21 9.49
N VAL A 4 1.97 11.12 10.16
CA VAL A 4 2.12 9.76 9.62
C VAL A 4 1.13 9.50 8.48
N GLY A 5 -0.13 9.86 8.70
CA GLY A 5 -1.14 9.84 7.64
C GLY A 5 -0.75 10.73 6.48
N PHE A 6 -0.21 11.92 6.75
CA PHE A 6 0.25 12.87 5.74
C PHE A 6 1.34 12.26 4.83
N TRP A 7 2.46 11.78 5.38
CA TRP A 7 3.56 11.27 4.56
C TRP A 7 3.20 9.97 3.83
N GLY A 8 2.45 9.06 4.46
CA GLY A 8 1.95 7.85 3.80
C GLY A 8 0.99 8.16 2.66
N MET A 9 0.08 9.12 2.86
CA MET A 9 -0.85 9.58 1.83
C MET A 9 -0.12 10.20 0.65
N TRP A 10 0.85 11.10 0.89
CA TRP A 10 1.60 11.74 -0.21
C TRP A 10 2.47 10.74 -0.99
N ALA A 11 3.07 9.75 -0.33
CA ALA A 11 3.77 8.68 -1.02
C ALA A 11 2.82 7.86 -1.91
N GLY A 12 1.61 7.58 -1.41
CA GLY A 12 0.56 6.91 -2.19
C GLY A 12 0.09 7.72 -3.39
N ILE A 13 -0.23 9.01 -3.20
CA ILE A 13 -0.65 9.90 -4.30
C ILE A 13 0.46 10.03 -5.35
N LEU A 14 1.73 10.16 -4.93
CA LEU A 14 2.86 10.19 -5.85
C LEU A 14 2.93 8.91 -6.68
N THR A 15 2.68 7.75 -6.06
CA THR A 15 2.64 6.46 -6.76
C THR A 15 1.55 6.45 -7.83
N GLU A 16 0.34 6.96 -7.53
CA GLU A 16 -0.74 7.07 -8.53
C GLU A 16 -0.40 8.03 -9.66
N VAL A 17 0.20 9.18 -9.36
CA VAL A 17 0.64 10.14 -10.40
C VAL A 17 1.67 9.50 -11.33
N LEU A 18 2.65 8.78 -10.77
CA LEU A 18 3.66 8.07 -11.56
C LEU A 18 3.03 6.94 -12.40
N ALA A 19 2.06 6.21 -11.84
CA ALA A 19 1.31 5.19 -12.56
C ALA A 19 0.52 5.78 -13.73
N ILE A 20 -0.17 6.90 -13.53
CA ILE A 20 -0.91 7.62 -14.57
C ILE A 20 0.04 8.06 -15.68
N LEU A 21 1.17 8.69 -15.35
CA LEU A 21 2.15 9.14 -16.34
C LEU A 21 2.75 7.98 -17.15
N ASN A 22 2.97 6.83 -16.51
CA ASN A 22 3.48 5.64 -17.19
C ASN A 22 2.44 4.98 -18.12
N ASN A 23 1.14 5.17 -17.84
CA ASN A 23 0.04 4.54 -18.58
C ASN A 23 -0.66 5.48 -19.58
N GLN A 24 -0.35 6.79 -19.60
CA GLN A 24 -1.10 7.79 -20.37
C GLN A 24 -1.14 7.52 -21.89
N ASN A 25 -0.10 6.87 -22.42
CA ASN A 25 0.04 6.58 -23.86
C ASN A 25 -0.33 5.13 -24.23
N LEU A 26 -0.76 4.33 -23.26
CA LEU A 26 -1.18 2.95 -23.50
C LEU A 26 -2.65 2.90 -23.90
N PRO A 27 -3.06 1.94 -24.77
CA PRO A 27 -4.46 1.63 -24.99
C PRO A 27 -5.17 1.29 -23.67
N ASP A 28 -6.45 1.62 -23.53
CA ASP A 28 -7.20 1.43 -22.27
C ASP A 28 -7.14 -0.01 -21.74
N ALA A 29 -7.20 -1.00 -22.63
CA ALA A 29 -7.09 -2.42 -22.29
C ALA A 29 -5.72 -2.84 -21.72
N GLN A 30 -4.70 -2.00 -21.83
CA GLN A 30 -3.35 -2.23 -21.33
C GLN A 30 -3.01 -1.35 -20.12
N LYS A 31 -3.92 -0.45 -19.71
CA LYS A 31 -3.69 0.43 -18.57
C LYS A 31 -3.82 -0.35 -17.27
N ALA A 32 -2.74 -0.41 -16.50
CA ALA A 32 -2.74 -0.96 -15.15
C ALA A 32 -3.21 0.09 -14.13
N LEU A 33 -4.40 0.65 -14.34
CA LEU A 33 -5.05 1.64 -13.48
C LEU A 33 -6.41 1.12 -13.00
N PHE A 34 -6.86 1.58 -11.83
CA PHE A 34 -8.19 1.20 -11.31
C PHE A 34 -9.33 1.77 -12.15
N HIS A 35 -9.11 2.93 -12.80
CA HIS A 35 -10.07 3.60 -13.65
C HIS A 35 -9.36 4.35 -14.79
N ALA A 36 -10.04 4.49 -15.94
CA ALA A 36 -9.47 5.18 -17.10
C ALA A 36 -9.32 6.70 -16.90
N ASP A 37 -10.25 7.30 -16.16
CA ASP A 37 -10.17 8.70 -15.72
C ASP A 37 -9.13 8.86 -14.58
N PRO A 38 -8.05 9.64 -14.80
CA PRO A 38 -7.02 9.90 -13.81
C PRO A 38 -7.53 10.49 -12.49
N ALA A 39 -8.56 11.35 -12.52
CA ALA A 39 -9.12 11.97 -11.33
C ALA A 39 -9.82 10.94 -10.45
N ILE A 40 -10.60 10.04 -11.08
CA ILE A 40 -11.25 8.93 -10.39
C ILE A 40 -10.20 7.95 -9.86
N ASN A 41 -9.13 7.68 -10.62
CA ASN A 41 -8.05 6.81 -10.17
C ASN A 41 -7.34 7.37 -8.91
N ILE A 42 -7.02 8.66 -8.88
CA ILE A 42 -6.48 9.33 -7.67
C ILE A 42 -7.46 9.22 -6.50
N PHE A 43 -8.75 9.44 -6.76
CA PHE A 43 -9.79 9.39 -5.74
C PHE A 43 -9.97 7.98 -5.15
N ILE A 44 -9.94 6.94 -5.98
CA ILE A 44 -9.92 5.53 -5.53
C ILE A 44 -8.63 5.26 -4.74
N GLY A 45 -7.49 5.78 -5.19
CA GLY A 45 -6.22 5.72 -4.48
C GLY A 45 -6.31 6.26 -3.05
N LEU A 46 -7.03 7.35 -2.80
CA LEU A 46 -7.26 7.84 -1.43
C LEU A 46 -7.97 6.81 -0.56
N GLY A 47 -8.98 6.13 -1.11
CA GLY A 47 -9.70 5.03 -0.47
C GLY A 47 -8.83 3.81 -0.15
N TYR A 48 -7.66 3.68 -0.79
CA TYR A 48 -6.66 2.65 -0.50
C TYR A 48 -5.59 3.13 0.49
N TYR A 49 -4.87 4.21 0.15
CA TYR A 49 -3.66 4.62 0.86
C TYR A 49 -3.92 5.20 2.24
N ILE A 50 -5.05 5.89 2.47
CA ILE A 50 -5.37 6.45 3.79
C ILE A 50 -5.57 5.33 4.82
N PRO A 51 -6.49 4.36 4.61
CA PRO A 51 -6.64 3.22 5.52
C PRO A 51 -5.38 2.38 5.66
N LEU A 52 -4.64 2.18 4.58
CA LEU A 52 -3.36 1.45 4.60
C LEU A 52 -2.36 2.14 5.54
N ALA A 53 -2.18 3.46 5.41
CA ALA A 53 -1.30 4.24 6.26
C ALA A 53 -1.74 4.21 7.73
N LEU A 54 -3.05 4.27 8.00
CA LEU A 54 -3.60 4.16 9.35
C LEU A 54 -3.36 2.78 9.96
N ALA A 55 -3.60 1.70 9.21
CA ALA A 55 -3.36 0.33 9.64
C ALA A 55 -1.90 0.13 10.07
N TRP A 56 -0.95 0.59 9.23
CA TRP A 56 0.47 0.55 9.55
C TRP A 56 0.84 1.42 10.75
N TYR A 57 0.29 2.63 10.85
CA TYR A 57 0.51 3.50 12.01
C TYR A 57 0.08 2.84 13.32
N PHE A 58 -1.09 2.22 13.38
CA PHE A 58 -1.55 1.50 14.58
C PHE A 58 -0.66 0.31 14.91
N LEU A 59 -0.17 -0.41 13.90
CA LEU A 59 0.78 -1.49 14.08
C LEU A 59 2.12 -1.01 14.62
N PHE A 60 2.65 0.12 14.12
CA PHE A 60 3.91 0.71 14.59
C PHE A 60 3.83 1.20 16.03
N LYS A 61 2.65 1.66 16.47
CA LYS A 61 2.41 2.01 17.87
C LYS A 61 2.36 0.80 18.79
N LYS A 62 1.93 -0.36 18.27
CA LYS A 62 1.69 -1.56 19.08
C LYS A 62 2.90 -2.48 19.18
N TYR A 63 3.68 -2.60 18.11
CA TYR A 63 4.77 -3.57 17.99
C TYR A 63 6.10 -2.91 17.60
N ASP A 64 7.18 -3.50 18.10
CA ASP A 64 8.55 -3.08 17.76
C ASP A 64 8.97 -3.63 16.39
N TYR A 65 8.60 -2.93 15.32
CA TYR A 65 9.06 -3.19 13.97
C TYR A 65 10.43 -2.55 13.70
N LYS A 66 11.28 -3.29 13.01
CA LYS A 66 12.50 -2.75 12.39
C LYS A 66 12.23 -2.38 10.95
N VAL A 67 13.05 -1.49 10.37
CA VAL A 67 12.94 -1.08 8.96
C VAL A 67 12.90 -2.31 8.04
N LYS A 68 13.78 -3.29 8.28
CA LYS A 68 13.80 -4.56 7.53
C LYS A 68 12.49 -5.34 7.63
N ASP A 69 11.81 -5.31 8.78
CA ASP A 69 10.57 -6.05 8.98
C ASP A 69 9.46 -5.43 8.14
N VAL A 70 9.33 -4.09 8.19
CA VAL A 70 8.36 -3.33 7.40
C VAL A 70 8.63 -3.51 5.91
N PHE A 71 9.88 -3.37 5.49
CA PHE A 71 10.30 -3.52 4.10
C PHE A 71 9.93 -4.90 3.53
N LEU A 72 10.26 -5.98 4.26
CA LEU A 72 9.94 -7.33 3.82
C LEU A 72 8.44 -7.61 3.81
N ILE A 73 7.72 -7.22 4.88
CA ILE A 73 6.28 -7.46 4.95
C ILE A 73 5.57 -6.71 3.82
N SER A 74 5.80 -5.40 3.68
CA SER A 74 5.14 -4.60 2.66
C SER A 74 5.51 -5.02 1.24
N GLY A 75 6.79 -5.36 1.00
CA GLY A 75 7.22 -5.86 -0.32
C GLY A 75 6.58 -7.21 -0.67
N PHE A 76 6.57 -8.17 0.28
CA PHE A 76 5.95 -9.47 0.05
C PHE A 76 4.42 -9.38 -0.05
N SER A 77 3.76 -8.55 0.77
CA SER A 77 2.33 -8.29 0.63
C SER A 77 2.00 -7.69 -0.73
N GLY A 78 2.83 -6.74 -1.19
CA GLY A 78 2.70 -6.11 -2.49
C GLY A 78 2.67 -7.11 -3.64
N PHE A 79 3.78 -7.80 -3.90
CA PHE A 79 3.84 -8.69 -5.06
C PHE A 79 2.87 -9.89 -4.98
N LEU A 80 2.45 -10.33 -3.78
CA LEU A 80 1.47 -11.41 -3.62
C LEU A 80 0.02 -10.96 -3.86
N LEU A 81 -0.31 -9.71 -3.52
CA LEU A 81 -1.70 -9.23 -3.52
C LEU A 81 -2.00 -8.28 -4.69
N GLU A 82 -0.97 -7.72 -5.33
CA GLU A 82 -1.12 -6.80 -6.44
C GLU A 82 -1.95 -7.42 -7.56
N GLN A 83 -2.95 -6.66 -8.04
CA GLN A 83 -3.95 -7.10 -9.01
C GLN A 83 -4.60 -8.44 -8.65
N HIS A 84 -4.98 -8.63 -7.38
CA HIS A 84 -5.56 -9.88 -6.87
C HIS A 84 -4.63 -11.11 -7.04
N GLY A 85 -3.32 -10.88 -7.02
CA GLY A 85 -2.30 -11.91 -7.19
C GLY A 85 -1.89 -12.18 -8.64
N ALA A 86 -2.43 -11.45 -9.61
CA ALA A 86 -2.04 -11.60 -11.02
C ALA A 86 -0.53 -11.38 -11.23
N VAL A 87 0.09 -10.47 -10.46
CA VAL A 87 1.55 -10.28 -10.50
C VAL A 87 2.29 -11.55 -10.08
N PHE A 88 1.90 -12.17 -8.97
CA PHE A 88 2.49 -13.44 -8.54
C PHE A 88 2.29 -14.55 -9.58
N PHE A 89 1.06 -14.71 -10.08
CA PHE A 89 0.73 -15.74 -11.08
C PHE A 89 1.25 -15.45 -12.49
N SER A 90 1.81 -14.27 -12.75
CA SER A 90 2.48 -13.98 -14.03
C SER A 90 3.76 -14.79 -14.23
N PHE A 91 4.32 -15.38 -13.15
CA PHE A 91 5.61 -16.07 -13.15
C PHE A 91 6.74 -15.26 -13.81
N ASN A 92 6.67 -13.93 -13.70
CA ASN A 92 7.65 -13.00 -14.24
C ASN A 92 8.52 -12.43 -13.10
N PRO A 93 9.77 -12.92 -12.92
CA PRO A 93 10.63 -12.48 -11.82
C PRO A 93 10.94 -10.99 -11.86
N ALA A 94 11.01 -10.38 -13.05
CA ALA A 94 11.26 -8.95 -13.17
C ALA A 94 10.07 -8.15 -12.61
N LEU A 95 8.84 -8.59 -12.91
CA LEU A 95 7.64 -7.97 -12.37
C LEU A 95 7.52 -8.18 -10.86
N TRP A 96 7.90 -9.37 -10.35
CA TRP A 96 7.92 -9.64 -8.91
C TRP A 96 8.88 -8.71 -8.17
N VAL A 97 10.11 -8.56 -8.68
CA VAL A 97 11.11 -7.68 -8.09
C VAL A 97 10.60 -6.24 -8.11
N TYR A 98 10.06 -5.78 -9.24
CA TYR A 98 9.48 -4.46 -9.36
C TYR A 98 8.38 -4.21 -8.31
N ALA A 99 7.34 -5.06 -8.29
CA ALA A 99 6.21 -4.97 -7.37
C ALA A 99 6.66 -4.97 -5.89
N PHE A 100 7.61 -5.85 -5.57
CA PHE A 100 8.20 -5.95 -4.24
C PHE A 100 8.83 -4.62 -3.83
N PHE A 101 9.70 -4.02 -4.65
CA PHE A 101 10.38 -2.78 -4.29
C PHE A 101 9.44 -1.58 -4.22
N VAL A 102 8.47 -1.47 -5.13
CA VAL A 102 7.44 -0.42 -5.11
C VAL A 102 6.70 -0.48 -3.78
N HIS A 103 6.11 -1.63 -3.43
CA HIS A 103 5.31 -1.75 -2.22
C HIS A 103 6.14 -1.72 -0.94
N ALA A 104 7.36 -2.23 -0.94
CA ALA A 104 8.27 -2.11 0.19
C ALA A 104 8.58 -0.62 0.47
N SER A 105 8.87 0.16 -0.57
CA SER A 105 9.27 1.55 -0.44
C SER A 105 8.15 2.46 0.07
N ILE A 106 6.90 2.25 -0.38
CA ILE A 106 5.72 3.06 -0.02
C ILE A 106 5.50 3.12 1.50
N ILE A 107 5.84 2.05 2.23
CA ILE A 107 5.67 2.00 3.69
C ILE A 107 7.00 2.16 4.43
N ALA A 108 8.08 1.55 3.95
CA ALA A 108 9.37 1.59 4.63
C ALA A 108 9.97 3.00 4.68
N ILE A 109 9.81 3.80 3.62
CA ILE A 109 10.33 5.18 3.59
C ILE A 109 9.62 6.06 4.63
N PRO A 110 8.27 6.16 4.66
CA PRO A 110 7.58 6.87 5.74
C PRO A 110 7.93 6.33 7.13
N PHE A 111 8.07 5.01 7.29
CA PHE A 111 8.48 4.43 8.56
C PHE A 111 9.86 4.92 9.02
N VAL A 112 10.85 5.00 8.13
CA VAL A 112 12.18 5.53 8.45
C VAL A 112 12.11 7.00 8.87
N ILE A 113 11.35 7.82 8.12
CA ILE A 113 11.17 9.25 8.41
C ILE A 113 10.55 9.46 9.80
N LEU A 114 9.66 8.56 10.21
CA LEU A 114 8.87 8.71 11.43
C LEU A 114 9.40 7.85 12.57
N LYS A 115 10.51 7.12 12.38
CA LYS A 115 10.98 6.12 13.35
C LYS A 115 11.18 6.76 14.72
N ASP A 116 11.76 7.96 14.77
CA ASP A 116 12.13 8.62 16.03
C ASP A 116 10.87 9.04 16.80
N GLU A 117 9.87 9.60 16.12
CA GLU A 117 8.54 9.88 16.71
C GLU A 117 7.85 8.59 17.21
N LEU A 118 8.03 7.48 16.48
CA LEU A 118 7.46 6.19 16.83
C LEU A 118 8.18 5.52 18.01
N THR A 119 9.40 5.91 18.39
CA THR A 119 10.10 5.35 19.56
C THR A 119 9.52 5.82 20.89
N ALA A 120 8.74 6.90 20.89
CA ALA A 120 8.09 7.43 22.09
C ALA A 120 6.96 6.55 22.64
N TYR A 121 6.51 5.55 21.87
CA TYR A 121 5.45 4.62 22.30
C TYR A 121 6.04 3.41 23.01
N ASP A 122 5.36 2.96 24.08
CA ASP A 122 5.64 1.68 24.70
C ASP A 122 5.14 0.54 23.78
N LYS A 123 6.06 -0.30 23.33
CA LYS A 123 5.83 -1.30 22.28
C LYS A 123 5.96 -2.70 22.83
N GLN A 124 5.07 -3.58 22.37
CA GLN A 124 5.19 -5.00 22.66
C GLN A 124 6.39 -5.59 21.90
N LYS A 125 7.32 -6.22 22.63
CA LYS A 125 8.28 -7.14 22.04
C LYS A 125 7.51 -8.30 21.45
N SER A 126 7.52 -8.42 20.14
CA SER A 126 6.72 -9.41 19.43
C SER A 126 7.61 -10.33 18.60
N GLY A 127 7.42 -11.63 18.80
CA GLY A 127 7.89 -12.69 17.91
C GLY A 127 7.07 -12.72 16.60
N PHE A 128 6.83 -13.92 16.06
CA PHE A 128 6.24 -14.13 14.73
C PHE A 128 4.90 -13.40 14.50
N LYS A 129 4.09 -13.19 15.56
CA LYS A 129 2.77 -12.54 15.50
C LYS A 129 2.79 -11.18 14.80
N LYS A 130 3.83 -10.36 14.96
CA LYS A 130 3.90 -9.05 14.26
C LYS A 130 3.98 -9.22 12.75
N TYR A 131 4.71 -10.21 12.24
CA TYR A 131 4.82 -10.40 10.79
C TYR A 131 3.48 -10.82 10.20
N PHE A 132 2.79 -11.75 10.87
CA PHE A 132 1.44 -12.16 10.46
C PHE A 132 0.46 -10.99 10.47
N LEU A 133 0.40 -10.21 11.57
CA LEU A 133 -0.51 -9.08 11.65
C LEU A 133 -0.14 -7.92 10.73
N GLY A 134 1.15 -7.68 10.51
CA GLY A 134 1.66 -6.70 9.56
C GLY A 134 1.35 -7.05 8.11
N PHE A 135 1.19 -8.34 7.79
CA PHE A 135 0.72 -8.78 6.49
C PHE A 135 -0.80 -8.66 6.38
N VAL A 136 -1.52 -9.23 7.35
CA VAL A 136 -2.98 -9.41 7.26
C VAL A 136 -3.75 -8.11 7.48
N ILE A 137 -3.42 -7.31 8.51
CA ILE A 137 -4.23 -6.14 8.85
C ILE A 137 -4.19 -5.08 7.74
N PRO A 138 -3.02 -4.66 7.23
CA PRO A 138 -2.98 -3.64 6.18
C PRO A 138 -3.67 -4.10 4.89
N ALA A 139 -3.48 -5.36 4.50
CA ALA A 139 -4.14 -5.95 3.34
C ALA A 139 -5.67 -5.91 3.49
N LEU A 140 -6.20 -6.45 4.59
CA LEU A 140 -7.64 -6.47 4.82
C LEU A 140 -8.25 -5.08 4.90
N VAL A 141 -7.62 -4.16 5.65
CA VAL A 141 -8.13 -2.80 5.84
C VAL A 141 -8.14 -2.03 4.52
N ALA A 142 -7.07 -2.14 3.72
CA ALA A 142 -6.99 -1.45 2.44
C ALA A 142 -7.98 -2.02 1.42
N SER A 143 -8.08 -3.36 1.29
CA SER A 143 -9.02 -4.00 0.36
C SER A 143 -10.49 -3.73 0.73
N LEU A 144 -10.86 -3.86 2.01
CA LEU A 144 -12.22 -3.57 2.46
C LEU A 144 -12.58 -2.09 2.27
N SER A 145 -11.62 -1.20 2.52
CA SER A 145 -11.83 0.22 2.32
C SER A 145 -12.03 0.56 0.84
N VAL A 146 -11.20 0.04 -0.07
CA VAL A 146 -11.39 0.26 -1.51
C VAL A 146 -12.75 -0.26 -1.96
N TRP A 147 -13.12 -1.47 -1.55
CA TRP A 147 -14.44 -2.04 -1.88
C TRP A 147 -15.59 -1.17 -1.39
N LEU A 148 -15.53 -0.71 -0.14
CA LEU A 148 -16.53 0.19 0.45
C LEU A 148 -16.57 1.54 -0.29
N TRP A 149 -15.39 2.10 -0.59
CA TRP A 149 -15.24 3.37 -1.29
C TRP A 149 -15.87 3.31 -2.68
N MET A 150 -15.54 2.29 -3.46
CA MET A 150 -16.12 2.08 -4.78
C MET A 150 -17.64 1.87 -4.71
N SER A 151 -18.13 1.12 -3.70
CA SER A 151 -19.56 0.88 -3.49
C SER A 151 -20.34 2.15 -3.16
N ILE A 152 -19.78 3.03 -2.32
CA ILE A 152 -20.42 4.30 -1.92
C ILE A 152 -20.53 5.26 -3.12
N PHE A 153 -19.50 5.31 -3.97
CA PHE A 153 -19.42 6.27 -5.07
C PHE A 153 -19.85 5.69 -6.44
N GLY A 154 -20.26 4.42 -6.48
CA GLY A 154 -20.79 3.78 -7.69
C GLY A 154 -19.73 3.51 -8.77
N PHE A 155 -18.45 3.44 -8.42
CA PHE A 155 -17.40 3.10 -9.38
C PHE A 155 -17.33 1.59 -9.62
N GLN A 156 -17.22 1.19 -10.88
CA GLN A 156 -16.93 -0.19 -11.25
C GLN A 156 -15.42 -0.34 -11.49
N ALA A 157 -14.85 -1.46 -11.04
CA ALA A 157 -13.49 -1.81 -11.42
C ALA A 157 -13.48 -2.10 -12.92
N ASN A 158 -12.46 -1.62 -13.63
CA ASN A 158 -12.23 -2.05 -15.02
C ASN A 158 -12.05 -3.58 -15.01
N SER A 159 -12.97 -4.28 -15.68
CA SER A 159 -12.93 -5.72 -15.91
C SER A 159 -12.05 -6.07 -17.10
#